data_AF-A0A8K0AEE4-F1
#
_entry.id   AF-A0A8K0AEE4-F1
#
_cell.length_a   1.000
_cell.length_b   1.000
_cell.length_c   1.000
_cell.angle_alpha   90.00
_cell.angle_beta   90.00
_cell.angle_gamma   90.00
#
_symmetry.space_group_name_H-M   'P 1'
#
loop_
_entity.id
_entity.type
_entity.pdbx_description
1 polymer ?
#
loop_
_entity_poly.entity_id
_entity_poly.type
_entity_poly.pdbx_seq_one_letter_code
_entity_poly.pdbx_strand_id
1 'polypeptide(L)'
;MATGVFSVHAGRFLGRIFSPMQTIERQMAAARKRFYKNVSISQANGMYEINLDRRKLKTPMSRLFSVPSEPIAIAVATEWEAQHKEIKMSHMHMTQLCNTAIDNPGRKTPQQIVDDILSFLDTDTICYREESPVELAELEEREWEPLLDWVRQRYDIQLQSSTSIHGPTIPKATKSTLKNHLLYYNHWSLVGVTNLVETLKSVVLSLALMDKHLTVEKAVALARLETEFQILKWGNVEWAHDVELTDLRARAAASALFIHYNSERVTTKEKAPSWSA
;
A
#
# COMPACT_ATOMS: atom_id res chain seq x y z
N MET A 1 5.57 76.80 54.05
CA MET A 1 6.62 77.30 53.16
C MET A 1 7.48 76.13 52.67
N ALA A 2 7.43 75.88 51.36
CA ALA A 2 8.50 75.39 50.49
C ALA A 2 9.10 73.98 50.75
N THR A 3 8.68 72.92 50.03
CA THR A 3 9.10 72.48 48.67
C THR A 3 10.43 71.74 48.62
N GLY A 4 10.39 70.49 48.13
CA GLY A 4 11.56 69.71 47.74
C GLY A 4 11.17 68.31 47.26
N VAL A 5 10.74 68.22 45.99
CA VAL A 5 10.57 66.97 45.26
C VAL A 5 11.92 66.55 44.68
N PHE A 6 12.39 65.34 44.96
CA PHE A 6 13.33 64.63 44.07
C PHE A 6 13.03 63.13 44.07
N SER A 7 12.81 62.63 42.85
CA SER A 7 12.47 61.25 42.49
C SER A 7 13.75 60.42 42.31
N VAL A 8 13.78 59.20 42.83
CA VAL A 8 14.80 58.20 42.52
C VAL A 8 14.10 56.96 41.97
N HIS A 9 14.52 56.57 40.77
CA HIS A 9 13.96 55.51 39.95
C HIS A 9 14.23 54.12 40.52
N ALA A 10 13.19 53.29 40.62
CA ALA A 10 13.31 51.85 40.65
C ALA A 10 12.50 51.27 39.49
N GLY A 11 13.20 50.88 38.42
CA GLY A 11 12.58 50.24 37.27
C GLY A 11 12.00 48.88 37.63
N ARG A 12 10.81 48.58 37.10
CA ARG A 12 10.27 47.22 37.01
C ARG A 12 9.53 47.02 35.68
N PHE A 13 10.19 46.24 34.83
CA PHE A 13 9.66 45.30 33.85
C PHE A 13 8.22 45.55 33.34
N LEU A 14 8.14 46.06 32.10
CA LEU A 14 6.98 45.88 31.24
C LEU A 14 6.71 44.39 31.07
N GLY A 15 5.61 43.91 31.67
CA GLY A 15 5.08 42.59 31.42
C GLY A 15 4.76 42.45 29.93
N ARG A 16 5.49 41.56 29.25
CA ARG A 16 5.16 41.12 27.89
C ARG A 16 3.73 40.59 27.89
N ILE A 17 2.90 41.20 27.05
CA ILE A 17 1.56 40.70 26.71
C ILE A 17 1.74 39.29 26.16
N PHE A 18 1.28 38.29 26.91
CA PHE A 18 1.14 36.93 26.40
C PHE A 18 0.10 36.96 25.29
N SER A 19 0.55 36.81 24.04
CA SER A 19 -0.36 36.46 22.95
C SER A 19 -0.98 35.10 23.25
N PRO A 20 -2.31 34.95 23.16
CA PRO A 20 -2.92 33.64 23.33
C PRO A 20 -2.35 32.69 22.28
N MET A 21 -1.91 31.52 22.75
CA MET A 21 -1.49 30.39 21.94
C MET A 21 -2.60 30.11 20.92
N GLN A 22 -2.34 30.34 19.63
CA GLN A 22 -3.26 29.95 18.58
C GLN A 22 -3.46 28.44 18.67
N THR A 23 -4.64 28.01 19.08
CA THR A 23 -5.09 26.64 18.92
C THR A 23 -5.04 26.34 17.43
N ILE A 24 -4.05 25.58 16.99
CA ILE A 24 -4.05 25.00 15.66
C ILE A 24 -5.16 23.95 15.68
N GLU A 25 -6.39 24.36 15.38
CA GLU A 25 -7.44 23.41 15.02
C GLU A 25 -6.96 22.66 13.79
N ARG A 26 -6.68 21.37 13.94
CA ARG A 26 -6.53 20.46 12.80
C ARG A 26 -7.85 20.51 12.04
N GLN A 27 -7.92 21.30 10.98
CA GLN A 27 -8.98 21.20 9.99
C GLN A 27 -8.87 19.84 9.32
N MET A 28 -9.55 18.84 9.86
CA MET A 28 -9.73 17.58 9.15
C MET A 28 -10.50 17.89 7.87
N ALA A 29 -10.02 17.40 6.73
CA ALA A 29 -10.72 17.55 5.46
C ALA A 29 -12.16 17.03 5.62
N ALA A 30 -13.15 17.89 5.37
CA ALA A 30 -14.55 17.54 5.55
C ALA A 30 -14.90 16.28 4.72
N ALA A 31 -15.64 15.35 5.33
CA ALA A 31 -16.06 14.13 4.66
C ALA A 31 -16.85 14.45 3.38
N ARG A 32 -16.43 13.87 2.25
CA ARG A 32 -17.04 14.15 0.95
C ARG A 32 -18.33 13.34 0.80
N LYS A 33 -19.48 14.01 0.75
CA LYS A 33 -20.78 13.37 0.54
C LYS A 33 -20.86 12.69 -0.84
N ARG A 34 -21.56 11.55 -0.94
CA ARG A 34 -21.87 10.90 -2.23
C ARG A 34 -22.72 11.86 -3.06
N PHE A 35 -22.24 12.16 -4.27
CA PHE A 35 -22.85 13.16 -5.17
C PHE A 35 -23.45 12.55 -6.44
N TYR A 36 -23.37 11.22 -6.58
CA TYR A 36 -23.81 10.46 -7.75
C TYR A 36 -24.80 9.36 -7.36
N LYS A 37 -25.65 8.96 -8.32
CA LYS A 37 -26.60 7.87 -8.12
C LYS A 37 -26.14 6.57 -8.76
N ASN A 38 -25.77 6.61 -10.03
CA ASN A 38 -25.43 5.43 -10.82
C ASN A 38 -23.94 5.40 -11.16
N VAL A 39 -23.33 4.21 -11.14
CA VAL A 39 -21.99 3.99 -11.68
C VAL A 39 -22.10 3.12 -12.94
N SER A 40 -21.45 3.54 -14.03
CA SER A 40 -21.45 2.78 -15.29
C SER A 40 -20.08 2.75 -15.94
N ILE A 41 -19.77 1.67 -16.63
CA ILE A 41 -18.51 1.50 -17.37
C ILE A 41 -18.78 1.74 -18.85
N SER A 42 -17.90 2.49 -19.50
CA SER A 42 -17.90 2.68 -20.95
C SER A 42 -16.55 2.33 -21.53
N GLN A 43 -16.53 1.75 -22.73
CA GLN A 43 -15.29 1.46 -23.44
C GLN A 43 -15.01 2.56 -24.47
N ALA A 44 -13.79 3.08 -24.49
CA ALA A 44 -13.33 4.08 -25.45
C ALA A 44 -11.85 3.86 -25.77
N ASN A 45 -11.49 3.89 -27.05
CA ASN A 45 -10.10 3.76 -27.53
C ASN A 45 -9.36 2.52 -26.99
N GLY A 46 -10.08 1.39 -26.83
CA GLY A 46 -9.52 0.15 -26.28
C GLY A 46 -9.26 0.16 -24.76
N MET A 47 -9.72 1.19 -24.06
CA MET A 47 -9.64 1.33 -22.60
C MET A 47 -11.04 1.39 -21.99
N TYR A 48 -11.13 1.15 -20.68
CA TYR A 48 -12.36 1.22 -19.92
C TYR A 48 -12.38 2.48 -19.05
N GLU A 49 -13.46 3.23 -19.12
CA GLU A 49 -13.70 4.46 -18.37
C GLU A 49 -14.86 4.26 -17.41
N ILE A 50 -14.74 4.83 -16.20
CA ILE A 50 -15.81 4.81 -15.21
C ILE A 50 -16.56 6.14 -15.25
N ASN A 51 -17.89 6.07 -15.28
CA ASN A 51 -18.79 7.21 -15.25
C ASN A 51 -19.61 7.20 -13.97
N LEU A 52 -19.66 8.37 -13.31
CA LEU A 52 -20.56 8.65 -12.20
C LEU A 52 -21.72 9.49 -12.77
N ASP A 53 -22.90 8.88 -12.86
CA ASP A 53 -24.05 9.35 -13.62
C ASP A 53 -23.70 9.68 -15.09
N ARG A 54 -23.45 10.96 -15.41
CA ARG A 54 -23.08 11.43 -16.75
C ARG A 54 -21.68 12.04 -16.81
N ARG A 55 -20.91 11.94 -15.70
CA ARG A 55 -19.59 12.55 -15.58
C ARG A 55 -18.52 11.47 -15.54
N LYS A 56 -17.52 11.59 -16.42
CA LYS A 56 -16.33 10.72 -16.39
C LYS A 56 -15.57 10.92 -15.08
N LEU A 57 -15.18 9.82 -14.46
CA LEU A 57 -14.32 9.83 -13.28
C LEU A 57 -12.95 10.41 -13.65
N LYS A 58 -12.38 11.18 -12.73
CA LYS A 58 -11.05 11.77 -12.88
C LYS A 58 -10.18 11.42 -11.69
N THR A 59 -8.88 11.33 -11.96
CA THR A 59 -7.86 11.14 -10.92
C THR A 59 -7.65 12.44 -10.11
N PRO A 60 -6.97 12.37 -8.95
CA PRO A 60 -6.60 13.56 -8.19
C PRO A 60 -5.84 14.62 -9.01
N MET A 61 -4.99 14.22 -9.97
CA MET A 61 -4.32 15.15 -10.90
C MET A 61 -5.20 15.57 -12.09
N SER A 62 -6.52 15.40 -12.00
CA SER A 62 -7.51 15.77 -13.01
C SER A 62 -7.33 15.08 -14.38
N ARG A 63 -6.61 13.95 -14.42
CA ARG A 63 -6.54 13.10 -15.62
C ARG A 63 -7.82 12.27 -15.73
N LEU A 64 -8.14 11.84 -16.95
CA LEU A 64 -9.24 10.94 -17.17
C LEU A 64 -8.94 9.58 -16.55
N PHE A 65 -9.85 9.03 -15.76
CA PHE A 65 -9.70 7.71 -15.17
C PHE A 65 -10.03 6.64 -16.22
N SER A 66 -8.99 6.14 -16.89
CA SER A 66 -9.09 5.06 -17.86
C SER A 66 -8.15 3.91 -17.50
N VAL A 67 -8.66 2.68 -17.56
CA VAL A 67 -7.92 1.46 -17.20
C VAL A 67 -7.87 0.48 -18.36
N PRO A 68 -6.79 -0.31 -18.50
CA PRO A 68 -6.60 -1.19 -19.65
C PRO A 68 -7.41 -2.50 -19.58
N SER A 69 -7.93 -2.85 -18.41
CA SER A 69 -8.50 -4.17 -18.12
C SER A 69 -9.94 -4.05 -17.63
N GLU A 70 -10.85 -4.83 -18.23
CA GLU A 70 -12.26 -4.86 -17.89
C GLU A 70 -12.53 -5.29 -16.43
N PRO A 71 -11.91 -6.39 -15.92
CA PRO A 71 -12.05 -6.76 -14.51
C PRO A 71 -11.69 -5.63 -13.54
N ILE A 72 -10.65 -4.84 -13.86
CA ILE A 72 -10.25 -3.70 -13.02
C ILE A 72 -11.33 -2.61 -13.06
N ALA A 73 -11.88 -2.31 -14.24
CA ALA A 73 -12.95 -1.35 -14.36
C ALA A 73 -14.19 -1.76 -13.56
N ILE A 74 -14.54 -3.05 -13.57
CA ILE A 74 -15.64 -3.62 -12.78
C ILE A 74 -15.36 -3.50 -11.28
N ALA A 75 -14.15 -3.84 -10.84
CA ALA A 75 -13.75 -3.73 -9.44
C ALA A 75 -13.83 -2.27 -8.95
N VAL A 76 -13.30 -1.33 -9.72
CA VAL A 76 -13.41 0.11 -9.43
C VAL A 76 -14.88 0.55 -9.40
N ALA A 77 -15.68 0.21 -10.42
CA ALA A 77 -17.09 0.58 -10.45
C ALA A 77 -17.84 0.06 -9.21
N THR A 78 -17.54 -1.16 -8.77
CA THR A 78 -18.10 -1.78 -7.57
C THR A 78 -17.71 -1.02 -6.30
N GLU A 79 -16.45 -0.59 -6.16
CA GLU A 79 -16.00 0.23 -5.03
C GLU A 79 -16.77 1.55 -4.92
N TRP A 80 -17.03 2.20 -6.06
CA TRP A 80 -17.80 3.44 -6.12
C TRP A 80 -19.29 3.20 -5.86
N GLU A 81 -19.87 2.13 -6.40
CA GLU A 81 -21.27 1.79 -6.15
C GLU A 81 -21.55 1.50 -4.66
N ALA A 82 -20.57 0.88 -3.97
CA ALA A 82 -20.64 0.53 -2.56
C ALA A 82 -20.58 1.72 -1.58
N GLN A 83 -20.25 2.93 -2.04
CA GLN A 83 -20.20 4.11 -1.17
C GLN A 83 -21.60 4.54 -0.74
N HIS A 84 -21.85 4.84 0.53
CA HIS A 84 -23.19 5.24 0.98
C HIS A 84 -23.35 6.77 1.10
N LYS A 85 -23.52 7.30 2.31
CA LYS A 85 -23.73 8.73 2.54
C LYS A 85 -22.47 9.56 2.26
N GLU A 86 -21.31 8.99 2.60
CA GLU A 86 -19.99 9.61 2.49
C GLU A 86 -19.06 8.71 1.68
N ILE A 87 -18.24 9.33 0.86
CA ILE A 87 -17.22 8.65 0.05
C ILE A 87 -16.00 8.44 0.93
N LYS A 88 -15.74 7.18 1.29
CA LYS A 88 -14.59 6.74 2.07
C LYS A 88 -13.49 6.23 1.15
N MET A 89 -12.62 7.15 0.74
CA MET A 89 -11.49 6.84 -0.14
C MET A 89 -10.57 5.75 0.42
N SER A 90 -10.45 5.66 1.76
CA SER A 90 -9.63 4.64 2.43
C SER A 90 -10.04 3.20 2.12
N HIS A 91 -11.30 2.96 1.78
CA HIS A 91 -11.82 1.62 1.48
C HIS A 91 -11.79 1.27 -0.01
N MET A 92 -11.30 2.17 -0.87
CA MET A 92 -11.31 2.00 -2.33
C MET A 92 -9.90 1.71 -2.84
N HIS A 93 -9.35 0.56 -2.47
CA HIS A 93 -7.96 0.18 -2.74
C HIS A 93 -7.68 0.04 -4.24
N MET A 94 -8.61 -0.51 -5.02
CA MET A 94 -8.45 -0.64 -6.47
C MET A 94 -8.43 0.75 -7.14
N THR A 95 -9.32 1.64 -6.72
CA THR A 95 -9.35 3.04 -7.18
C THR A 95 -8.05 3.76 -6.84
N GLN A 96 -7.49 3.56 -5.64
CA GLN A 96 -6.21 4.14 -5.23
C GLN A 96 -5.05 3.63 -6.10
N LEU A 97 -4.97 2.33 -6.35
CA LEU A 97 -3.94 1.73 -7.22
C LEU A 97 -4.00 2.29 -8.64
N CYS A 98 -5.20 2.36 -9.23
CA CYS A 98 -5.40 2.97 -10.55
C CYS A 98 -5.02 4.44 -10.57
N ASN A 99 -5.41 5.23 -9.56
CA ASN A 99 -5.01 6.64 -9.47
C ASN A 99 -3.48 6.78 -9.48
N THR A 100 -2.78 5.98 -8.67
CA THR A 100 -1.30 6.00 -8.62
C THR A 100 -0.68 5.60 -9.95
N ALA A 101 -1.21 4.56 -10.61
CA ALA A 101 -0.73 4.10 -11.90
C ALA A 101 -0.91 5.15 -13.01
N ILE A 102 -2.06 5.83 -13.05
CA ILE A 102 -2.39 6.86 -14.05
C ILE A 102 -1.63 8.15 -13.80
N ASP A 103 -1.60 8.62 -12.55
CA ASP A 103 -1.02 9.92 -12.21
C ASP A 103 0.50 9.88 -12.20
N ASN A 104 1.09 8.76 -11.73
CA ASN A 104 2.53 8.59 -11.51
C ASN A 104 3.14 9.87 -10.90
N PRO A 105 2.79 10.22 -9.65
CA PRO A 105 3.14 11.51 -9.06
C PRO A 105 4.65 11.76 -9.01
N GLY A 106 5.44 10.69 -8.82
CA GLY A 106 6.90 10.75 -8.82
C GLY A 106 7.55 10.69 -10.22
N ARG A 107 6.75 10.51 -11.28
CA ARG A 107 7.20 10.28 -12.66
C ARG A 107 8.30 9.21 -12.75
N LYS A 108 8.22 8.21 -11.88
CA LYS A 108 9.24 7.16 -11.76
C LYS A 108 9.24 6.30 -13.02
N THR A 109 10.41 5.96 -13.50
CA THR A 109 10.58 4.96 -14.56
C THR A 109 10.38 3.55 -13.97
N PRO A 110 10.04 2.54 -14.80
CA PRO A 110 9.96 1.16 -14.34
C PRO A 110 11.21 0.70 -13.58
N GLN A 111 12.40 1.11 -14.04
CA GLN A 111 13.67 0.80 -13.38
C GLN A 111 13.75 1.38 -11.97
N GLN A 112 13.35 2.64 -11.78
CA GLN A 112 13.34 3.28 -10.47
C GLN A 112 12.35 2.61 -9.52
N ILE A 113 11.16 2.23 -10.01
CA ILE A 113 10.16 1.52 -9.21
C ILE A 113 10.71 0.16 -8.74
N VAL A 114 11.39 -0.57 -9.64
CA VAL A 114 12.02 -1.86 -9.29
C VAL A 114 13.16 -1.66 -8.28
N ASP A 115 13.98 -0.62 -8.45
CA ASP A 115 15.06 -0.31 -7.50
C ASP A 115 14.50 0.04 -6.11
N ASP A 116 13.39 0.78 -6.05
CA ASP A 116 12.68 1.06 -4.79
C ASP A 116 12.13 -0.23 -4.16
N ILE A 117 11.52 -1.12 -4.95
CA ILE A 117 11.05 -2.43 -4.45
C ILE A 117 12.21 -3.24 -3.86
N LEU A 118 13.36 -3.29 -4.55
CA LEU A 118 14.52 -4.05 -4.12
C LEU A 118 15.21 -3.44 -2.90
N SER A 119 15.00 -2.16 -2.61
CA SER A 119 15.49 -1.55 -1.36
C SER A 119 14.82 -2.16 -0.12
N PHE A 120 13.57 -2.65 -0.23
CA PHE A 120 12.90 -3.36 0.85
C PHE A 120 13.52 -4.72 1.15
N LEU A 121 14.21 -5.33 0.17
CA LEU A 121 14.85 -6.63 0.40
C LEU A 121 15.94 -6.53 1.48
N ASP A 122 16.62 -5.38 1.57
CA ASP A 122 17.64 -5.12 2.59
C ASP A 122 17.06 -5.10 4.01
N THR A 123 15.79 -4.75 4.14
CA THR A 123 15.07 -4.63 5.42
C THR A 123 13.84 -5.55 5.45
N ASP A 124 13.91 -6.69 4.76
CA ASP A 124 12.76 -7.58 4.59
C ASP A 124 12.43 -8.28 5.92
N THR A 125 11.18 -8.16 6.40
CA THR A 125 10.76 -8.66 7.71
C THR A 125 11.16 -10.11 7.95
N ILE A 126 11.03 -11.01 6.96
CA ILE A 126 11.31 -12.44 7.17
C ILE A 126 12.80 -12.77 7.29
N CYS A 127 13.66 -11.83 6.91
CA CYS A 127 15.12 -12.00 6.92
C CYS A 127 15.74 -11.58 8.25
N TYR A 128 15.00 -10.86 9.11
CA TYR A 128 15.42 -10.45 10.44
C TYR A 128 14.78 -11.39 11.45
N ARG A 129 15.60 -12.05 12.28
CA ARG A 129 15.14 -13.06 13.23
C ARG A 129 15.41 -12.63 14.65
N GLU A 130 14.51 -12.99 15.55
CA GLU A 130 14.70 -12.78 16.99
C GLU A 130 15.30 -14.02 17.65
N GLU A 131 16.25 -13.81 18.56
CA GLU A 131 16.84 -14.91 19.35
C GLU A 131 16.05 -15.18 20.65
N SER A 132 15.21 -14.23 21.06
CA SER A 132 14.45 -14.30 22.31
C SER A 132 13.08 -13.62 22.18
N PRO A 133 12.01 -14.22 22.69
CA PRO A 133 11.97 -15.50 23.43
C PRO A 133 12.17 -16.72 22.52
N VAL A 134 12.70 -17.82 23.05
CA VAL A 134 12.99 -19.06 22.28
C VAL A 134 11.76 -19.58 21.54
N GLU A 135 10.58 -19.49 22.16
CA GLU A 135 9.31 -19.89 21.54
C GLU A 135 8.99 -19.09 20.26
N LEU A 136 9.37 -17.81 20.21
CA LEU A 136 9.21 -16.98 19.01
C LEU A 136 10.26 -17.36 17.96
N ALA A 137 11.52 -17.54 18.36
CA ALA A 137 12.59 -17.96 17.46
C ALA A 137 12.26 -19.29 16.75
N GLU A 138 11.76 -20.28 17.50
CA GLU A 138 11.32 -21.57 16.95
C GLU A 138 10.10 -21.43 16.03
N LEU A 139 9.17 -20.52 16.35
CA LEU A 139 8.00 -20.23 15.52
C LEU A 139 8.40 -19.57 14.20
N GLU A 140 9.25 -18.55 14.27
CA GLU A 140 9.82 -17.87 13.12
C GLU A 140 10.55 -18.85 12.21
N GLU A 141 11.47 -19.65 12.77
CA GLU A 141 12.23 -20.66 12.01
C GLU A 141 11.28 -21.59 11.25
N ARG A 142 10.28 -22.14 11.95
CA ARG A 142 9.33 -23.10 11.38
C ARG A 142 8.50 -22.53 10.23
N GLU A 143 8.06 -21.28 10.34
CA GLU A 143 7.13 -20.69 9.36
C GLU A 143 7.83 -19.94 8.23
N TRP A 144 8.97 -19.28 8.48
CA TRP A 144 9.66 -18.45 7.48
C TRP A 144 10.81 -19.17 6.76
N GLU A 145 11.51 -20.14 7.36
CA GLU A 145 12.59 -20.85 6.62
C GLU A 145 12.07 -21.61 5.39
N PRO A 146 10.93 -22.32 5.42
CA PRO A 146 10.40 -22.96 4.22
C PRO A 146 10.15 -21.99 3.07
N LEU A 147 9.80 -20.74 3.41
CA LEU A 147 9.59 -19.67 2.43
C LEU A 147 10.92 -19.16 1.85
N LEU A 148 11.94 -19.02 2.69
CA LEU A 148 13.31 -18.68 2.25
C LEU A 148 13.93 -19.79 1.40
N ASP A 149 13.70 -21.06 1.73
CA ASP A 149 14.09 -22.19 0.89
C ASP A 149 13.38 -22.15 -0.47
N TRP A 150 12.07 -21.92 -0.46
CA TRP A 150 11.28 -21.80 -1.68
C TRP A 150 11.79 -20.68 -2.60
N VAL A 151 12.02 -19.48 -2.07
CA VAL A 151 12.46 -18.34 -2.90
C VAL A 151 13.86 -18.56 -3.47
N ARG A 152 14.76 -19.16 -2.68
CA ARG A 152 16.11 -19.55 -3.12
C ARG A 152 16.05 -20.51 -4.31
N GLN A 153 15.21 -21.54 -4.23
CA GLN A 153 15.05 -22.53 -5.30
C GLN A 153 14.32 -21.95 -6.52
N ARG A 154 13.26 -21.17 -6.31
CA ARG A 154 12.39 -20.66 -7.38
C ARG A 154 13.08 -19.65 -8.29
N TYR A 155 13.90 -18.78 -7.72
CA TYR A 155 14.60 -17.71 -8.42
C TYR A 155 16.10 -17.95 -8.58
N ASP A 156 16.61 -19.08 -8.09
CA ASP A 156 18.04 -19.40 -8.07
C ASP A 156 18.88 -18.27 -7.47
N ILE A 157 18.49 -17.85 -6.26
CA ILE A 157 19.11 -16.74 -5.53
C ILE A 157 19.71 -17.19 -4.21
N GLN A 158 20.65 -16.39 -3.72
CA GLN A 158 21.20 -16.53 -2.38
C GLN A 158 20.58 -15.47 -1.46
N LEU A 159 19.87 -15.94 -0.44
CA LEU A 159 19.26 -15.12 0.60
C LEU A 159 19.44 -15.84 1.93
N GLN A 160 19.80 -15.09 2.97
CA GLN A 160 20.06 -15.63 4.30
C GLN A 160 19.26 -14.81 5.32
N SER A 161 18.84 -15.46 6.39
CA SER A 161 18.32 -14.82 7.59
C SER A 161 19.48 -14.32 8.47
N SER A 162 19.21 -13.32 9.32
CA SER A 162 20.18 -12.74 10.24
C SER A 162 19.50 -12.38 11.56
N THR A 163 20.17 -12.65 12.67
CA THR A 163 19.77 -12.16 14.02
C THR A 163 20.45 -10.84 14.37
N SER A 164 21.35 -10.34 13.51
CA SER A 164 22.04 -9.07 13.73
C SER A 164 21.15 -7.88 13.39
N ILE A 165 21.25 -6.82 14.19
CA ILE A 165 20.61 -5.52 13.91
C ILE A 165 21.03 -4.92 12.56
N HIS A 166 22.19 -5.34 12.03
CA HIS A 166 22.69 -4.91 10.72
C HIS A 166 22.03 -5.63 9.54
N GLY A 167 21.26 -6.70 9.78
CA GLY A 167 20.60 -7.50 8.75
C GLY A 167 21.54 -8.45 8.00
N PRO A 168 21.00 -9.22 7.04
CA PRO A 168 21.79 -10.10 6.20
C PRO A 168 22.51 -9.32 5.08
N THR A 169 23.69 -9.80 4.68
CA THR A 169 24.36 -9.26 3.49
C THR A 169 23.80 -9.92 2.24
N ILE A 170 22.98 -9.18 1.48
CA ILE A 170 22.39 -9.69 0.24
C ILE A 170 23.37 -9.53 -0.93
N PRO A 171 23.73 -10.62 -1.64
CA PRO A 171 24.59 -10.54 -2.80
C PRO A 171 24.01 -9.64 -3.90
N LYS A 172 24.87 -8.85 -4.55
CA LYS A 172 24.46 -8.02 -5.70
C LYS A 172 23.84 -8.86 -6.82
N ALA A 173 24.34 -10.09 -7.01
CA ALA A 173 23.79 -11.04 -7.98
C ALA A 173 22.31 -11.36 -7.71
N THR A 174 21.93 -11.61 -6.45
CA THR A 174 20.53 -11.83 -6.04
C THR A 174 19.65 -10.64 -6.42
N LYS A 175 20.08 -9.41 -6.11
CA LYS A 175 19.34 -8.21 -6.50
C LYS A 175 19.22 -8.05 -8.00
N SER A 176 20.28 -8.36 -8.76
CA SER A 176 20.24 -8.31 -10.23
C SER A 176 19.26 -9.33 -10.83
N THR A 177 19.23 -10.56 -10.31
CA THR A 177 18.28 -11.59 -10.78
C THR A 177 16.83 -11.16 -10.52
N LEU A 178 16.53 -10.70 -9.30
CA LEU A 178 15.20 -10.20 -8.96
C LEU A 178 14.82 -8.94 -9.74
N LYS A 179 15.78 -8.04 -9.99
CA LYS A 179 15.58 -6.85 -10.84
C LYS A 179 15.12 -7.26 -12.24
N ASN A 180 15.82 -8.20 -12.86
CA ASN A 180 15.48 -8.67 -14.20
C ASN A 180 14.09 -9.34 -14.24
N HIS A 181 13.75 -10.11 -13.21
CA HIS A 181 12.41 -10.71 -13.09
C HIS A 181 11.31 -9.65 -12.97
N LEU A 182 11.49 -8.66 -12.10
CA LEU A 182 10.51 -7.60 -11.88
C LEU A 182 10.35 -6.69 -13.10
N LEU A 183 11.42 -6.42 -13.85
CA LEU A 183 11.38 -5.60 -15.07
C LEU A 183 10.55 -6.21 -16.21
N TYR A 184 10.20 -7.50 -16.14
CA TYR A 184 9.26 -8.11 -17.09
C TYR A 184 7.83 -7.60 -16.93
N TYR A 185 7.46 -7.15 -15.73
CA TYR A 185 6.13 -6.63 -15.44
C TYR A 185 5.92 -5.25 -16.06
N ASN A 186 4.70 -4.98 -16.51
CA ASN A 186 4.33 -3.65 -17.00
C ASN A 186 4.21 -2.65 -15.84
N HIS A 187 4.13 -1.36 -16.19
CA HIS A 187 4.02 -0.26 -15.22
C HIS A 187 2.86 -0.42 -14.23
N TRP A 188 1.68 -0.88 -14.68
CA TRP A 188 0.52 -1.08 -13.81
C TRP A 188 0.78 -2.19 -12.80
N SER A 189 1.28 -3.33 -13.27
CA SER A 189 1.68 -4.43 -12.39
C SER A 189 2.74 -3.99 -11.39
N LEU A 190 3.76 -3.21 -11.79
CA LEU A 190 4.80 -2.71 -10.89
C LEU A 190 4.23 -1.83 -9.76
N VAL A 191 3.26 -0.95 -10.06
CA VAL A 191 2.57 -0.17 -9.02
C VAL A 191 1.85 -1.09 -8.02
N GLY A 192 1.23 -2.16 -8.51
CA GLY A 192 0.63 -3.20 -7.67
C GLY A 192 1.67 -3.91 -6.79
N VAL A 193 2.82 -4.28 -7.36
CA VAL A 193 3.91 -4.93 -6.62
C VAL A 193 4.45 -4.01 -5.53
N THR A 194 4.71 -2.73 -5.84
CA THR A 194 5.14 -1.75 -4.83
C THR A 194 4.17 -1.69 -3.67
N ASN A 195 2.87 -1.56 -3.95
CA ASN A 195 1.87 -1.50 -2.90
C ASN A 195 1.76 -2.81 -2.09
N LEU A 196 1.95 -3.96 -2.72
CA LEU A 196 1.96 -5.26 -2.04
C LEU A 196 3.16 -5.38 -1.09
N VAL A 197 4.36 -5.02 -1.56
CA VAL A 197 5.60 -5.01 -0.77
C VAL A 197 5.49 -4.02 0.39
N GLU A 198 4.94 -2.84 0.16
CA GLU A 198 4.70 -1.86 1.22
C GLU A 198 3.69 -2.33 2.27
N THR A 199 2.72 -3.16 1.87
CA THR A 199 1.67 -3.70 2.74
C THR A 199 2.21 -4.85 3.58
N LEU A 200 2.92 -5.81 2.97
CA LEU A 200 3.47 -6.97 3.65
C LEU A 200 4.84 -6.71 4.32
N LYS A 201 5.47 -5.57 4.01
CA LYS A 201 6.84 -5.23 4.43
C LYS A 201 7.91 -6.26 4.02
N SER A 202 7.60 -7.06 3.00
CA SER A 202 8.43 -8.16 2.56
C SER A 202 8.33 -8.35 1.05
N VAL A 203 9.49 -8.37 0.39
CA VAL A 203 9.62 -8.70 -1.03
C VAL A 203 9.39 -10.18 -1.24
N VAL A 204 9.91 -11.03 -0.35
CA VAL A 204 9.78 -12.49 -0.48
C VAL A 204 8.33 -12.94 -0.34
N LEU A 205 7.59 -12.45 0.67
CA LEU A 205 6.16 -12.77 0.80
C LEU A 205 5.35 -12.27 -0.39
N SER A 206 5.71 -11.10 -0.93
CA SER A 206 5.05 -10.53 -2.11
C SER A 206 5.27 -11.40 -3.35
N LEU A 207 6.51 -11.87 -3.59
CA LEU A 207 6.83 -12.80 -4.68
C LEU A 207 6.09 -14.13 -4.53
N ALA A 208 6.04 -14.67 -3.31
CA ALA A 208 5.32 -15.92 -3.03
C ALA A 208 3.80 -15.80 -3.25
N LEU A 209 3.21 -14.65 -2.94
CA LEU A 209 1.81 -14.39 -3.24
C LEU A 209 1.56 -14.23 -4.75
N MET A 210 2.45 -13.52 -5.46
CA MET A 210 2.36 -13.33 -6.91
C MET A 210 2.48 -14.66 -7.68
N ASP A 211 3.39 -15.54 -7.26
CA ASP A 211 3.59 -16.87 -7.84
C ASP A 211 2.52 -17.88 -7.36
N LYS A 212 1.50 -17.44 -6.60
CA LYS A 212 0.40 -18.25 -6.07
C LYS A 212 0.88 -19.39 -5.16
N HIS A 213 2.07 -19.27 -4.58
CA HIS A 213 2.60 -20.21 -3.59
C HIS A 213 1.88 -20.05 -2.23
N LEU A 214 1.51 -18.81 -1.89
CA LEU A 214 0.75 -18.48 -0.69
C LEU A 214 -0.64 -17.92 -1.04
N THR A 215 -1.60 -18.08 -0.12
CA THR A 215 -2.85 -17.31 -0.15
C THR A 215 -2.66 -15.96 0.52
N VAL A 216 -3.57 -15.02 0.30
CA VAL A 216 -3.52 -13.69 0.92
C VAL A 216 -3.55 -13.79 2.44
N GLU A 217 -4.40 -14.66 2.98
CA GLU A 217 -4.56 -14.85 4.42
C GLU A 217 -3.28 -15.37 5.06
N LYS A 218 -2.61 -16.33 4.40
CA LYS A 218 -1.33 -16.87 4.85
C LYS A 218 -0.21 -15.82 4.75
N ALA A 219 -0.12 -15.11 3.64
CA ALA A 219 0.90 -14.08 3.46
C ALA A 219 0.80 -12.97 4.53
N VAL A 220 -0.42 -12.53 4.84
CA VAL A 220 -0.65 -11.52 5.90
C VAL A 220 -0.38 -12.10 7.29
N ALA A 221 -0.75 -13.35 7.56
CA ALA A 221 -0.45 -14.00 8.83
C ALA A 221 1.07 -14.15 9.04
N LEU A 222 1.82 -14.51 8.00
CA LEU A 222 3.28 -14.61 8.06
C LEU A 222 3.95 -13.23 8.21
N ALA A 223 3.44 -12.19 7.56
CA ALA A 223 3.93 -10.82 7.74
C ALA A 223 3.69 -10.28 9.17
N ARG A 224 2.65 -10.79 9.84
CA ARG A 224 2.25 -10.39 11.20
C ARG A 224 2.63 -11.41 12.26
N LEU A 225 3.47 -12.40 11.93
CA LEU A 225 3.73 -13.56 12.79
C LEU A 225 4.09 -13.15 14.24
N GLU A 226 5.01 -12.19 14.37
CA GLU A 226 5.40 -11.62 15.65
C GLU A 226 4.23 -10.93 16.37
N THR A 227 3.46 -10.10 15.66
CA THR A 227 2.28 -9.43 16.23
C THR A 227 1.26 -10.44 16.76
N GLU A 228 0.99 -11.52 16.02
CA GLU A 228 0.08 -12.56 16.45
C GLU A 228 0.62 -13.32 17.68
N PHE A 229 1.94 -13.57 17.73
CA PHE A 229 2.58 -14.12 18.93
C PHE A 229 2.41 -13.21 20.15
N GLN A 230 2.60 -11.90 19.98
CA GLN A 230 2.41 -10.92 21.05
C GLN A 230 0.96 -10.84 21.53
N ILE A 231 0.00 -10.89 20.60
CA ILE A 231 -1.44 -10.94 20.92
C ILE A 231 -1.78 -12.18 21.75
N LEU A 232 -1.21 -13.34 21.42
CA LEU A 232 -1.43 -14.58 22.18
C LEU A 232 -0.88 -14.48 23.61
N LYS A 233 0.23 -13.76 23.83
CA LYS A 233 0.86 -13.62 25.14
C LYS A 233 0.24 -12.51 26.00
N TRP A 234 -0.11 -11.38 25.39
CA TRP A 234 -0.49 -10.16 26.11
C TRP A 234 -1.93 -9.69 25.87
N GLY A 235 -2.67 -10.41 25.02
CA GLY A 235 -4.05 -10.12 24.70
C GLY A 235 -4.22 -9.20 23.49
N ASN A 236 -5.43 -9.23 22.94
CA ASN A 236 -5.78 -8.41 21.79
C ASN A 236 -6.17 -6.98 22.21
N VAL A 237 -5.71 -5.99 21.45
CA VAL A 237 -6.20 -4.61 21.55
C VAL A 237 -7.25 -4.40 20.48
N GLU A 238 -8.52 -4.45 20.90
CA GLU A 238 -9.66 -4.20 20.02
C GLU A 238 -9.52 -2.86 19.29
N TRP A 239 -10.01 -2.79 18.06
CA TRP A 239 -9.94 -1.61 17.18
C TRP A 239 -8.54 -1.22 16.69
N ALA A 240 -7.47 -1.82 17.23
CA ALA A 240 -6.13 -1.70 16.70
C ALA A 240 -5.79 -2.91 15.82
N HIS A 241 -5.59 -4.08 16.41
CA HIS A 241 -5.09 -5.25 15.67
C HIS A 241 -6.12 -5.79 14.67
N ASP A 242 -7.41 -5.79 15.01
CA ASP A 242 -8.46 -6.34 14.15
C ASP A 242 -8.66 -5.47 12.89
N VAL A 243 -8.64 -4.15 13.06
CA VAL A 243 -8.78 -3.18 11.97
C VAL A 243 -7.54 -3.25 11.07
N GLU A 244 -6.35 -3.31 11.68
CA GLU A 244 -5.11 -3.46 10.93
C GLU A 244 -5.07 -4.77 10.14
N LEU A 245 -5.45 -5.90 10.74
CA LEU A 245 -5.50 -7.20 10.08
C LEU A 245 -6.45 -7.20 8.87
N THR A 246 -7.65 -6.66 9.05
CA THR A 246 -8.66 -6.59 7.99
C THR A 246 -8.23 -5.66 6.86
N ASP A 247 -7.65 -4.50 7.19
CA ASP A 247 -7.13 -3.55 6.23
C ASP A 247 -5.91 -4.10 5.46
N LEU A 248 -4.96 -4.77 6.14
CA LEU A 248 -3.82 -5.44 5.51
C LEU A 248 -4.27 -6.54 4.53
N ARG A 249 -5.25 -7.36 4.92
CA ARG A 249 -5.84 -8.37 4.03
C ARG A 249 -6.52 -7.75 2.82
N ALA A 250 -7.31 -6.70 3.02
CA ALA A 250 -7.99 -6.00 1.94
C ALA A 250 -6.99 -5.38 0.95
N ARG A 251 -5.95 -4.71 1.47
CA ARG A 251 -4.86 -4.14 0.67
C ARG A 251 -4.12 -5.22 -0.11
N ALA A 252 -3.62 -6.26 0.57
CA ALA A 252 -2.86 -7.33 -0.07
C ALA A 252 -3.68 -8.07 -1.14
N ALA A 253 -4.98 -8.33 -0.89
CA ALA A 253 -5.87 -8.92 -1.87
C ALA A 253 -6.07 -8.01 -3.09
N ALA A 254 -6.30 -6.71 -2.86
CA ALA A 254 -6.46 -5.74 -3.94
C ALA A 254 -5.19 -5.65 -4.80
N SER A 255 -4.00 -5.58 -4.18
CA SER A 255 -2.73 -5.54 -4.90
C SER A 255 -2.51 -6.82 -5.71
N ALA A 256 -2.75 -8.00 -5.13
CA ALA A 256 -2.59 -9.29 -5.82
C ALA A 256 -3.53 -9.41 -7.03
N LEU A 257 -4.81 -9.04 -6.88
CA LEU A 257 -5.77 -9.00 -7.98
C LEU A 257 -5.36 -7.99 -9.05
N PHE A 258 -4.91 -6.81 -8.66
CA PHE A 258 -4.47 -5.78 -9.58
C PHE A 258 -3.24 -6.21 -10.40
N ILE A 259 -2.27 -6.88 -9.77
CA ILE A 259 -1.11 -7.45 -10.47
C ILE A 259 -1.60 -8.48 -11.50
N HIS A 260 -2.44 -9.43 -11.07
CA HIS A 260 -2.95 -10.51 -11.91
C HIS A 260 -3.73 -10.01 -13.13
N TYR A 261 -4.67 -9.07 -12.95
CA TYR A 261 -5.48 -8.53 -14.05
C TYR A 261 -4.72 -7.62 -15.02
N ASN A 262 -3.52 -7.14 -14.63
CA ASN A 262 -2.64 -6.38 -15.51
C ASN A 262 -1.54 -7.23 -16.14
N SER A 263 -1.17 -8.37 -15.54
CA SER A 263 -0.15 -9.27 -16.10
C SER A 263 -0.74 -10.26 -17.10
N GLU A 264 -1.98 -10.72 -16.89
CA GLU A 264 -2.67 -11.63 -17.81
C GLU A 264 -3.40 -10.83 -18.90
N ARG A 265 -3.05 -11.08 -20.17
CA ARG A 265 -3.80 -10.52 -21.31
C ARG A 265 -5.15 -11.24 -21.43
N VAL A 266 -6.18 -10.71 -20.77
CA VAL A 266 -7.56 -11.17 -21.01
C VAL A 266 -7.97 -10.71 -22.40
N THR A 267 -7.92 -11.62 -23.37
CA THR A 267 -8.50 -11.41 -24.71
C THR A 267 -9.97 -11.79 -24.64
N THR A 268 -10.84 -10.83 -24.35
CA THR A 268 -12.28 -11.00 -24.58
C THR A 268 -12.53 -10.97 -26.09
N LYS A 269 -12.76 -12.15 -26.68
CA LYS A 269 -13.33 -12.22 -28.04
C LYS A 269 -14.76 -11.69 -27.96
N GLU A 270 -14.99 -10.48 -28.45
CA GLU A 270 -16.35 -10.02 -28.72
C GLU A 270 -17.03 -11.03 -29.65
N LYS A 271 -18.14 -11.60 -29.20
CA LYS A 271 -18.98 -12.45 -30.03
C LYS A 271 -19.61 -11.51 -31.06
N ALA A 272 -19.19 -11.63 -32.33
CA ALA A 272 -19.75 -10.83 -33.42
C ALA A 272 -21.29 -10.89 -33.35
N PRO A 273 -21.99 -9.76 -33.52
CA PRO A 273 -23.45 -9.75 -33.52
C PRO A 273 -23.92 -10.65 -34.66
N SER A 274 -24.36 -11.86 -34.33
CA SER A 274 -25.21 -12.64 -35.22
C SER A 274 -26.49 -11.83 -35.35
N TRP A 275 -26.75 -11.30 -36.54
CA TRP A 275 -28.05 -11.15 -37.21
C TRP A 275 -27.97 -9.97 -38.20
N SER A 276 -27.58 -10.32 -39.42
CA SER A 276 -27.94 -9.59 -40.64
C SER A 276 -28.46 -10.62 -41.65
N ALA A 277 -29.78 -10.80 -41.69
CA ALA A 277 -30.62 -11.18 -42.83
C ALA A 277 -32.07 -11.29 -42.36
#